data_AF-A0A936DP71-F1
#
_entry.id   AF-A0A936DP71-F1
#
_cell.length_a   1.000
_cell.length_b   1.000
_cell.length_c   1.000
_cell.angle_alpha   90.00
_cell.angle_beta   90.00
_cell.angle_gamma   90.00
#
_symmetry.space_group_name_H-M   'P 1'
#
loop_
_entity.id
_entity.type
_entity.pdbx_description
1 polymer ?
#
loop_
_entity_poly.entity_id
_entity_poly.type
_entity_poly.pdbx_seq_one_letter_code
_entity_poly.pdbx_strand_id
1 'polypeptide(L)'
;MRFSILLFFVLCTAFLKAQNYSIKASVLIWVETQESPASITLNWIADPDATNYYVFRKTKSATSWGSFIANVSKDSTRYVDKNVEVGKGYEYRVSKVSSVSNGFGYVYAGIKLPETDSRGSILLLVDSLVNVRLKTEIDIWKADVSNESWNVLTYVPASKNTVVEIRTKIADLKRSNPDLKSVFILGHVKVPYSGDIAPDGHTDHVGAWPCDSYYGELDGTWTDVIVDDVSAGRAANKNIPGDGKFDQSSLPSDVDLEVGRVDFFNMPAFSKSEIELLRSYLNKNHRWRTGQINAVRRGIVLDNFNFAGEAFGQSGMKNFSAFFGPSNVEYGNYRDSLLKKSYLWSFGAGGGWYEGAGGISTTQNMAVDSLQSVFTFLFGSYFGDWDSPNNFLRAALASGTILSNAWSGRPLWSMHYMAMGDPIGLCGKLSINNSSLYQAGFGARSTHVALMGDPSLIMYPIAAPET
;
A
#
# COMPACT_ATOMS: atom_id res chain seq x y z
N MET A 1 59.99 -48.31 6.08
CA MET A 1 58.52 -48.44 6.00
C MET A 1 57.87 -47.32 6.81
N ARG A 2 57.54 -46.17 6.20
CA ARG A 2 56.63 -45.15 6.76
C ARG A 2 56.01 -44.39 5.59
N PHE A 3 54.81 -44.81 5.19
CA PHE A 3 53.94 -44.04 4.31
C PHE A 3 53.32 -42.90 5.12
N SER A 4 53.40 -41.67 4.64
CA SER A 4 52.58 -40.55 5.13
C SER A 4 51.67 -40.13 3.98
N ILE A 5 50.38 -40.37 4.17
CA ILE A 5 49.29 -40.03 3.26
C ILE A 5 48.99 -38.55 3.46
N LEU A 6 49.14 -37.75 2.42
CA LEU A 6 48.71 -36.35 2.38
C LEU A 6 47.24 -36.32 1.94
N LEU A 7 46.32 -36.02 2.85
CA LEU A 7 44.90 -35.89 2.55
C LEU A 7 44.63 -34.46 2.05
N PHE A 8 44.27 -34.31 0.77
CA PHE A 8 43.91 -33.04 0.15
C PHE A 8 42.42 -32.75 0.41
N PHE A 9 42.10 -31.87 1.37
CA PHE A 9 40.73 -31.40 1.59
C PHE A 9 40.44 -30.25 0.61
N VAL A 10 39.70 -30.55 -0.46
CA VAL A 10 39.07 -29.52 -1.31
C VAL A 10 37.83 -29.02 -0.57
N LEU A 11 37.91 -27.85 0.06
CA LEU A 11 36.75 -27.15 0.60
C LEU A 11 35.94 -26.57 -0.57
N CYS A 12 34.90 -27.29 -1.01
CA CYS A 12 33.86 -26.71 -1.85
C CYS A 12 33.05 -25.70 -1.02
N THR A 13 33.34 -24.40 -1.18
CA THR A 13 32.49 -23.33 -0.66
C THR A 13 31.24 -23.21 -1.54
N ALA A 14 30.24 -24.06 -1.28
CA ALA A 14 28.89 -23.78 -1.75
C ALA A 14 28.37 -22.56 -0.96
N PHE A 15 28.17 -21.43 -1.65
CA PHE A 15 27.45 -20.30 -1.09
C PHE A 15 26.01 -20.75 -0.80
N LEU A 16 25.72 -21.13 0.45
CA LEU A 16 24.36 -21.29 0.94
C LEU A 16 23.71 -19.90 0.95
N LYS A 17 22.91 -19.59 -0.08
CA LYS A 17 22.01 -18.44 0.00
C LYS A 17 20.90 -18.79 0.97
N ALA A 18 20.77 -18.01 2.06
CA ALA A 18 19.60 -18.12 2.94
C ALA A 18 18.32 -18.00 2.11
N GLN A 19 17.34 -18.85 2.39
CA GLN A 19 16.05 -18.83 1.70
C GLN A 19 15.37 -17.48 1.95
N ASN A 20 14.88 -16.81 0.92
CA ASN A 20 14.09 -15.58 1.07
C ASN A 20 12.62 -15.93 0.85
N TYR A 21 11.84 -16.01 1.94
CA TYR A 21 10.44 -16.44 1.86
C TYR A 21 9.56 -15.44 1.10
N SER A 22 9.91 -14.15 1.11
CA SER A 22 9.21 -13.11 0.34
C SER A 22 9.34 -13.33 -1.17
N ILE A 23 10.49 -13.80 -1.66
CA ILE A 23 10.65 -14.23 -3.06
C ILE A 23 9.94 -15.58 -3.28
N LYS A 24 10.05 -16.54 -2.36
CA LYS A 24 9.45 -17.87 -2.50
C LYS A 24 7.92 -17.86 -2.51
N ALA A 25 7.28 -16.95 -1.81
CA ALA A 25 5.83 -16.76 -1.85
C ALA A 25 5.37 -15.81 -2.98
N SER A 26 6.29 -15.39 -3.86
CA SER A 26 6.00 -14.52 -5.00
C SER A 26 6.20 -15.24 -6.34
N VAL A 27 5.50 -14.77 -7.38
CA VAL A 27 5.86 -14.97 -8.78
C VAL A 27 6.24 -13.59 -9.33
N LEU A 28 7.53 -13.41 -9.65
CA LEU A 28 8.05 -12.14 -10.13
C LEU A 28 7.74 -12.00 -11.62
N ILE A 29 6.58 -11.40 -11.90
CA ILE A 29 5.96 -11.33 -13.23
C ILE A 29 6.20 -9.98 -13.90
N TRP A 30 6.31 -9.96 -15.22
CA TRP A 30 6.23 -8.76 -16.06
C TRP A 30 5.50 -9.06 -17.37
N VAL A 31 5.13 -8.01 -18.12
CA VAL A 31 4.29 -8.11 -19.31
C VAL A 31 4.95 -7.48 -20.53
N GLU A 32 4.80 -8.14 -21.68
CA GLU A 32 5.08 -7.60 -23.00
C GLU A 32 3.80 -7.65 -23.85
N THR A 33 3.57 -6.62 -24.66
CA THR A 33 2.37 -6.51 -25.50
C THR A 33 2.74 -6.45 -26.98
N GLN A 34 1.88 -7.03 -27.83
CA GLN A 34 1.99 -6.97 -29.27
C GLN A 34 0.63 -6.55 -29.84
N GLU A 35 0.62 -5.58 -30.76
CA GLU A 35 -0.62 -5.05 -31.35
C GLU A 35 -1.16 -5.91 -32.49
N SER A 36 -0.29 -6.46 -33.34
CA SER A 36 -0.69 -7.22 -34.53
C SER A 36 0.19 -8.45 -34.78
N PRO A 37 -0.37 -9.68 -34.71
CA PRO A 37 -1.67 -9.98 -34.09
C PRO A 37 -1.67 -9.63 -32.60
N ALA A 38 -2.82 -9.23 -32.06
CA ALA A 38 -2.95 -8.84 -30.65
C ALA A 38 -2.52 -9.99 -29.73
N SER A 39 -1.56 -9.73 -28.83
CA SER A 39 -1.21 -10.68 -27.77
C SER A 39 -0.62 -9.99 -26.55
N ILE A 40 -0.83 -10.61 -25.38
CA ILE A 40 -0.20 -10.24 -24.12
C ILE A 40 0.67 -11.43 -23.70
N THR A 41 1.97 -11.19 -23.58
CA THR A 41 2.93 -12.16 -23.06
C THR A 41 3.17 -11.88 -21.58
N LEU A 42 2.90 -12.87 -20.75
CA LEU A 42 3.31 -12.91 -19.34
C LEU A 42 4.65 -13.61 -19.25
N ASN A 43 5.61 -13.00 -18.57
CA ASN A 43 6.91 -13.59 -18.29
C ASN A 43 7.14 -13.62 -16.77
N TRP A 44 7.85 -14.61 -16.27
CA TRP A 44 8.23 -14.69 -14.85
C TRP A 44 9.59 -15.37 -14.65
N ILE A 45 10.22 -15.08 -13.51
CA ILE A 45 11.47 -15.75 -13.11
C ILE A 45 11.18 -17.20 -12.73
N ALA A 46 11.99 -18.13 -13.26
CA ALA A 46 11.93 -19.53 -12.89
C ALA A 46 12.20 -19.73 -11.38
N ASP A 47 11.40 -20.57 -10.73
CA ASP A 47 11.67 -21.02 -9.37
C ASP A 47 12.01 -22.53 -9.39
N PRO A 48 13.21 -22.94 -8.92
CA PRO A 48 13.60 -24.35 -8.89
C PRO A 48 12.68 -25.23 -8.03
N ASP A 49 11.96 -24.63 -7.06
CA ASP A 49 11.04 -25.37 -6.19
C ASP A 49 9.64 -25.54 -6.80
N ALA A 50 9.37 -24.91 -7.95
CA ALA A 50 8.07 -25.01 -8.62
C ALA A 50 7.80 -26.43 -9.15
N THR A 51 6.56 -26.88 -9.00
CA THR A 51 6.05 -28.11 -9.63
C THR A 51 5.29 -27.81 -10.91
N ASN A 52 4.56 -26.70 -10.93
CA ASN A 52 3.80 -26.20 -12.07
C ASN A 52 3.31 -24.76 -11.82
N TYR A 53 2.84 -24.12 -12.89
CA TYR A 53 2.18 -22.81 -12.80
C TYR A 53 0.79 -22.88 -13.42
N TYR A 54 -0.17 -22.22 -12.77
CA TYR A 54 -1.50 -21.98 -13.31
C TYR A 54 -1.65 -20.50 -13.67
N VAL A 55 -2.08 -20.23 -14.90
CA VAL A 55 -2.35 -18.88 -15.38
C VAL A 55 -3.84 -18.65 -15.40
N PHE A 56 -4.30 -17.58 -14.76
CA PHE A 56 -5.68 -17.14 -14.74
C PHE A 56 -5.78 -15.78 -15.39
N ARG A 57 -6.97 -15.48 -15.93
CA ARG A 57 -7.30 -14.19 -16.49
C ARG A 57 -8.73 -13.82 -16.11
N LYS A 58 -8.94 -12.57 -15.73
CA LYS A 58 -10.27 -12.01 -15.50
C LYS A 58 -10.35 -10.58 -16.04
N THR A 59 -11.56 -10.04 -16.10
CA THR A 59 -11.76 -8.61 -16.31
C THR A 59 -11.56 -7.85 -14.99
N LYS A 60 -11.33 -6.54 -15.06
CA LYS A 60 -11.17 -5.69 -13.87
C LYS A 60 -12.37 -5.74 -12.92
N SER A 61 -13.59 -5.84 -13.47
CA SER A 61 -14.84 -5.91 -12.69
C SER A 61 -15.21 -7.31 -12.17
N ALA A 62 -14.53 -8.37 -12.62
CA ALA A 62 -14.83 -9.72 -12.16
C ALA A 62 -14.39 -9.92 -10.71
N THR A 63 -15.26 -10.56 -9.93
CA THR A 63 -15.07 -10.86 -8.50
C THR A 63 -14.49 -12.26 -8.25
N SER A 64 -14.15 -13.00 -9.30
CA SER A 64 -13.50 -14.32 -9.24
C SER A 64 -12.56 -14.52 -10.41
N TRP A 65 -11.51 -15.33 -10.22
CA TRP A 65 -10.56 -15.72 -11.26
C TRP A 65 -11.08 -16.79 -12.23
N GLY A 66 -12.14 -17.50 -11.87
CA GLY A 66 -12.65 -18.63 -12.67
C GLY A 66 -11.61 -19.75 -12.87
N SER A 67 -11.74 -20.48 -13.97
CA SER A 67 -10.81 -21.54 -14.36
C SER A 67 -9.49 -20.97 -14.87
N PHE A 68 -8.39 -21.71 -14.69
CA PHE A 68 -7.13 -21.35 -15.33
C PHE A 68 -7.26 -21.42 -16.85
N ILE A 69 -6.63 -20.48 -17.55
CA ILE A 69 -6.52 -20.46 -19.01
C ILE A 69 -5.28 -21.22 -19.51
N ALA A 70 -4.36 -21.56 -18.59
CA ALA A 70 -3.25 -22.47 -18.86
C ALA A 70 -2.74 -23.15 -17.58
N ASN A 71 -2.24 -24.37 -17.76
CA ASN A 71 -1.42 -25.10 -16.81
C ASN A 71 -0.09 -25.42 -17.50
N VAL A 72 0.99 -24.81 -17.04
CA VAL A 72 2.31 -24.92 -17.67
C VAL A 72 3.31 -25.60 -16.74
N SER A 73 4.31 -26.24 -17.34
CA SER A 73 5.32 -27.02 -16.59
C SER A 73 6.14 -26.14 -15.65
N LYS A 74 6.79 -26.77 -14.66
CA LYS A 74 7.75 -26.11 -13.75
C LYS A 74 8.86 -25.31 -14.45
N ASP A 75 9.27 -25.73 -15.64
CA ASP A 75 10.37 -25.08 -16.39
C ASP A 75 9.89 -23.93 -17.28
N SER A 76 8.56 -23.72 -17.36
CA SER A 76 8.00 -22.60 -18.12
C SER A 76 8.23 -21.29 -17.39
N THR A 77 8.71 -20.28 -18.12
CA THR A 77 8.93 -18.90 -17.66
C THR A 77 8.06 -17.89 -18.38
N ARG A 78 7.13 -18.38 -19.23
CA ARG A 78 6.35 -17.55 -20.14
C ARG A 78 5.00 -18.19 -20.46
N TYR A 79 3.99 -17.35 -20.66
CA TYR A 79 2.73 -17.69 -21.31
C TYR A 79 2.31 -16.58 -22.28
N VAL A 80 1.78 -16.94 -23.44
CA VAL A 80 1.30 -15.98 -24.46
C VAL A 80 -0.21 -16.11 -24.59
N ASP A 81 -0.93 -15.07 -24.16
CA ASP A 81 -2.36 -14.95 -24.37
C ASP A 81 -2.63 -14.27 -25.72
N LYS A 82 -3.18 -15.04 -26.66
CA LYS A 82 -3.58 -14.57 -28.00
C LYS A 82 -5.06 -14.22 -28.08
N ASN A 83 -5.82 -14.43 -27.01
CA ASN A 83 -7.27 -14.20 -26.96
C ASN A 83 -7.57 -12.85 -26.31
N VAL A 84 -6.90 -11.80 -26.79
CA VAL A 84 -6.95 -10.44 -26.26
C VAL A 84 -7.23 -9.45 -27.36
N GLU A 85 -7.78 -8.29 -27.01
CA GLU A 85 -8.15 -7.24 -27.96
C GLU A 85 -7.44 -5.93 -27.61
N VAL A 86 -7.11 -5.15 -28.66
CA VAL A 86 -6.66 -3.77 -28.51
C VAL A 86 -7.77 -2.94 -27.87
N GLY A 87 -7.41 -2.05 -26.94
CA GLY A 87 -8.34 -1.21 -26.18
C GLY A 87 -9.00 -1.89 -24.97
N LYS A 88 -8.73 -3.19 -24.72
CA LYS A 88 -9.30 -3.92 -23.58
C LYS A 88 -8.24 -4.26 -22.52
N GLY A 89 -8.63 -4.11 -21.25
CA GLY A 89 -7.79 -4.39 -20.10
C GLY A 89 -8.12 -5.74 -19.47
N TYR A 90 -7.08 -6.51 -19.17
CA TYR A 90 -7.14 -7.84 -18.60
C TYR A 90 -6.28 -7.90 -17.35
N GLU A 91 -6.78 -8.61 -16.36
CA GLU A 91 -6.04 -8.88 -15.14
C GLU A 91 -5.62 -10.34 -15.14
N TYR A 92 -4.37 -10.59 -14.77
CA TYR A 92 -3.78 -11.92 -14.75
C TYR A 92 -3.25 -12.27 -13.37
N ARG A 93 -3.41 -13.56 -13.03
CA ARG A 93 -2.76 -14.19 -11.89
C ARG A 93 -1.94 -15.36 -12.40
N VAL A 94 -0.66 -15.40 -12.01
CA VAL A 94 0.16 -16.60 -12.13
C VAL A 94 0.32 -17.19 -10.74
N SER A 95 -0.22 -18.39 -10.54
CA SER A 95 -0.10 -19.15 -9.30
C SER A 95 0.97 -20.22 -9.47
N LYS A 96 2.03 -20.14 -8.68
CA LYS A 96 3.07 -21.16 -8.56
C LYS A 96 2.67 -22.16 -7.48
N VAL A 97 2.65 -23.44 -7.83
CA VAL A 97 2.61 -24.53 -6.86
C VAL A 97 4.04 -24.96 -6.58
N SER A 98 4.38 -25.10 -5.30
CA SER A 98 5.74 -25.49 -4.89
C SER A 98 5.69 -26.26 -3.57
N SER A 99 6.70 -27.10 -3.32
CA SER A 99 6.83 -27.88 -2.09
C SER A 99 7.27 -27.05 -0.88
N VAL A 100 7.76 -25.82 -1.12
CA VAL A 100 8.26 -24.91 -0.07
C VAL A 100 7.19 -23.89 0.30
N SER A 101 6.70 -23.16 -0.70
CA SER A 101 5.70 -22.11 -0.54
C SER A 101 5.02 -21.87 -1.87
N ASN A 102 3.69 -21.87 -1.86
CA ASN A 102 2.92 -21.44 -3.02
C ASN A 102 3.14 -19.94 -3.22
N GLY A 103 3.29 -19.53 -4.47
CA GLY A 103 3.56 -18.14 -4.81
C GLY A 103 2.56 -17.57 -5.81
N PHE A 104 2.40 -16.25 -5.78
CA PHE A 104 1.45 -15.57 -6.65
C PHE A 104 2.09 -14.33 -7.28
N GLY A 105 1.68 -14.02 -8.51
CA GLY A 105 2.02 -12.78 -9.21
C GLY A 105 0.77 -12.24 -9.88
N TYR A 106 0.59 -10.92 -9.83
CA TYR A 106 -0.61 -10.23 -10.33
C TYR A 106 -0.19 -9.08 -11.23
N VAL A 107 -0.84 -8.94 -12.38
CA VAL A 107 -0.65 -7.83 -13.31
C VAL A 107 -1.99 -7.41 -13.90
N TYR A 108 -2.17 -6.11 -14.11
CA TYR A 108 -3.22 -5.59 -14.97
C TYR A 108 -2.56 -5.01 -16.22
N ALA A 109 -3.00 -5.45 -17.39
CA ALA A 109 -2.38 -5.15 -18.66
C ALA A 109 -3.41 -4.97 -19.76
N GLY A 110 -3.05 -4.19 -20.78
CA GLY A 110 -3.84 -4.01 -21.99
C GLY A 110 -3.00 -3.45 -23.12
N ILE A 111 -3.53 -3.51 -24.34
CA ILE A 111 -2.87 -2.99 -25.54
C ILE A 111 -3.57 -1.70 -25.92
N LYS A 112 -2.88 -0.55 -25.86
CA LYS A 112 -3.47 0.79 -26.12
C LYS A 112 -4.80 1.00 -25.38
N LEU A 113 -4.78 0.84 -24.05
CA LEU A 113 -5.97 1.16 -23.25
C LEU A 113 -6.35 2.62 -23.45
N PRO A 114 -7.66 2.92 -23.58
CA PRO A 114 -8.12 4.30 -23.62
C PRO A 114 -7.76 5.02 -22.32
N GLU A 115 -7.54 6.33 -22.44
CA GLU A 115 -7.37 7.19 -21.28
C GLU A 115 -8.65 7.23 -20.43
N THR A 116 -8.50 7.56 -19.15
CA THR A 116 -9.64 7.71 -18.24
C THR A 116 -10.25 9.10 -18.38
N ASP A 117 -11.37 9.20 -19.10
CA ASP A 117 -12.08 10.48 -19.31
C ASP A 117 -12.69 11.05 -18.03
N SER A 118 -12.97 10.21 -17.03
CA SER A 118 -13.47 10.64 -15.72
C SER A 118 -13.07 9.68 -14.61
N ARG A 119 -12.51 10.23 -13.52
CA ARG A 119 -12.22 9.45 -12.31
C ARG A 119 -13.39 9.44 -11.33
N GLY A 120 -14.41 10.27 -11.54
CA GLY A 120 -15.53 10.47 -10.63
C GLY A 120 -15.24 11.58 -9.63
N SER A 121 -15.91 11.55 -8.48
CA SER A 121 -15.75 12.58 -7.45
C SER A 121 -14.82 12.14 -6.32
N ILE A 122 -14.03 13.07 -5.81
CA ILE A 122 -13.21 12.96 -4.60
C ILE A 122 -13.66 13.99 -3.56
N LEU A 123 -13.83 13.55 -2.31
CA LEU A 123 -14.12 14.42 -1.19
C LEU A 123 -12.82 14.83 -0.49
N LEU A 124 -12.53 16.12 -0.47
CA LEU A 124 -11.58 16.70 0.48
C LEU A 124 -12.26 16.86 1.84
N LEU A 125 -11.93 15.97 2.79
CA LEU A 125 -12.31 16.06 4.19
C LEU A 125 -11.16 16.74 4.96
N VAL A 126 -11.30 18.01 5.27
CA VAL A 126 -10.17 18.83 5.75
C VAL A 126 -10.42 19.43 7.11
N ASP A 127 -9.42 19.35 7.99
CA ASP A 127 -9.46 20.02 9.29
C ASP A 127 -9.71 21.53 9.14
N SER A 128 -10.49 22.09 10.06
CA SER A 128 -10.92 23.49 10.02
C SER A 128 -9.78 24.51 10.07
N LEU A 129 -8.73 24.23 10.85
CA LEU A 129 -7.55 25.10 10.92
C LEU A 129 -6.73 24.97 9.64
N VAL A 130 -6.54 23.75 9.16
CA VAL A 130 -5.81 23.47 7.91
C VAL A 130 -6.48 24.15 6.71
N ASN A 131 -7.80 24.06 6.60
CA ASN A 131 -8.59 24.68 5.53
C ASN A 131 -8.36 26.19 5.43
N VAL A 132 -8.19 26.88 6.57
CA VAL A 132 -7.93 28.31 6.61
C VAL A 132 -6.45 28.61 6.32
N ARG A 133 -5.54 27.88 6.97
CA ARG A 133 -4.10 28.21 6.97
C ARG A 133 -3.35 27.77 5.72
N LEU A 134 -3.88 26.78 4.99
CA LEU A 134 -3.30 26.22 3.76
C LEU A 134 -4.23 26.40 2.55
N LYS A 135 -5.03 27.47 2.53
CA LYS A 135 -5.99 27.71 1.44
C LYS A 135 -5.31 27.67 0.07
N THR A 136 -4.15 28.32 -0.09
CA THR A 136 -3.43 28.37 -1.36
C THR A 136 -2.97 26.98 -1.82
N GLU A 137 -2.36 26.20 -0.93
CA GLU A 137 -1.89 24.85 -1.23
C GLU A 137 -3.06 23.89 -1.51
N ILE A 138 -4.18 24.06 -0.81
CA ILE A 138 -5.42 23.32 -1.08
C ILE A 138 -5.99 23.68 -2.45
N ASP A 139 -6.03 24.96 -2.82
CA ASP A 139 -6.54 25.38 -4.13
C ASP A 139 -5.67 24.82 -5.28
N ILE A 140 -4.34 24.77 -5.09
CA ILE A 140 -3.42 24.12 -6.03
C ILE A 140 -3.73 22.63 -6.13
N TRP A 141 -3.86 21.93 -5.00
CA TRP A 141 -4.20 20.51 -4.99
C TRP A 141 -5.53 20.23 -5.71
N LYS A 142 -6.55 21.07 -5.48
CA LYS A 142 -7.86 20.98 -6.16
C LYS A 142 -7.70 21.11 -7.67
N ALA A 143 -6.91 22.08 -8.14
CA ALA A 143 -6.62 22.26 -9.55
C ALA A 143 -5.87 21.05 -10.14
N ASP A 144 -4.86 20.55 -9.43
CA ASP A 144 -4.08 19.38 -9.85
C ASP A 144 -4.99 18.15 -10.05
N VAL A 145 -5.82 17.79 -9.06
CA VAL A 145 -6.68 16.61 -9.18
C VAL A 145 -7.82 16.81 -10.19
N SER A 146 -8.30 18.04 -10.39
CA SER A 146 -9.27 18.34 -11.45
C SER A 146 -8.66 18.20 -12.85
N ASN A 147 -7.38 18.55 -13.04
CA ASN A 147 -6.66 18.28 -14.28
C ASN A 147 -6.44 16.78 -14.54
N GLU A 148 -6.55 15.95 -13.50
CA GLU A 148 -6.52 14.50 -13.58
C GLU A 148 -7.93 13.87 -13.66
N SER A 149 -8.94 14.67 -14.02
CA SER A 149 -10.33 14.25 -14.25
C SER A 149 -11.10 13.85 -12.98
N TRP A 150 -10.74 14.39 -11.82
CA TRP A 150 -11.54 14.32 -10.59
C TRP A 150 -12.46 15.54 -10.43
N ASN A 151 -13.72 15.29 -10.07
CA ASN A 151 -14.58 16.34 -9.52
C ASN A 151 -14.34 16.45 -8.00
N VAL A 152 -14.14 17.67 -7.48
CA VAL A 152 -13.80 17.86 -6.06
C VAL A 152 -15.01 18.32 -5.25
N LEU A 153 -15.36 17.54 -4.23
CA LEU A 153 -16.23 17.95 -3.13
C LEU A 153 -15.38 18.40 -1.94
N THR A 154 -15.89 19.27 -1.09
CA THR A 154 -15.18 19.68 0.15
C THR A 154 -16.11 19.61 1.34
N TYR A 155 -15.63 19.03 2.44
CA TYR A 155 -16.29 19.07 3.73
C TYR A 155 -15.27 19.45 4.81
N VAL A 156 -15.62 20.48 5.60
CA VAL A 156 -14.83 20.97 6.73
C VAL A 156 -15.63 20.70 8.01
N PRO A 157 -15.39 19.60 8.72
CA PRO A 157 -16.07 19.33 9.98
C PRO A 157 -15.67 20.37 11.03
N ALA A 158 -16.61 20.71 11.92
CA ALA A 158 -16.28 21.48 13.11
C ALA A 158 -15.48 20.59 14.08
N SER A 159 -14.59 21.18 14.87
CA SER A 159 -13.75 20.44 15.84
C SER A 159 -14.55 19.60 16.86
N LYS A 160 -15.80 20.01 17.15
CA LYS A 160 -16.72 19.29 18.03
C LYS A 160 -17.38 18.08 17.38
N ASN A 161 -17.32 17.93 16.06
CA ASN A 161 -18.03 16.85 15.39
C ASN A 161 -17.50 15.48 15.82
N THR A 162 -18.42 14.55 16.04
CA THR A 162 -18.07 13.16 16.32
C THR A 162 -17.72 12.41 15.03
N VAL A 163 -17.04 11.27 15.15
CA VAL A 163 -16.75 10.41 14.00
C VAL A 163 -18.04 9.93 13.33
N VAL A 164 -19.10 9.70 14.12
CA VAL A 164 -20.43 9.32 13.63
C VAL A 164 -21.04 10.44 12.78
N GLU A 165 -21.04 11.69 13.28
CA GLU A 165 -21.56 12.85 12.54
C GLU A 165 -20.80 13.09 11.24
N ILE A 166 -19.47 12.90 11.26
CA ILE A 166 -18.61 13.01 10.07
C ILE A 166 -18.99 11.93 9.04
N ARG A 167 -19.07 10.65 9.46
CA ARG A 167 -19.46 9.54 8.57
C ARG A 167 -20.87 9.72 8.00
N THR A 168 -21.83 10.18 8.81
CA THR A 168 -23.19 10.50 8.33
C THR A 168 -23.14 11.55 7.22
N LYS A 169 -22.34 12.61 7.38
CA LYS A 169 -22.20 13.63 6.35
C LYS A 169 -21.55 13.08 5.07
N ILE A 170 -20.56 12.20 5.19
CA ILE A 170 -19.94 11.52 4.04
C ILE A 170 -20.97 10.65 3.31
N ALA A 171 -21.80 9.90 4.04
CA ALA A 171 -22.87 9.08 3.47
C ALA A 171 -23.91 9.94 2.71
N ASP A 172 -24.29 11.09 3.25
CA ASP A 172 -25.20 12.03 2.57
C ASP A 172 -24.58 12.61 1.29
N LEU A 173 -23.28 12.91 1.31
CA LEU A 173 -22.54 13.35 0.12
C LEU A 173 -22.48 12.24 -0.93
N LYS A 174 -22.23 10.99 -0.55
CA LYS A 174 -22.26 9.83 -1.46
C LYS A 174 -23.64 9.59 -2.06
N ARG A 175 -24.71 9.74 -1.27
CA ARG A 175 -26.09 9.61 -1.76
C ARG A 175 -26.43 10.69 -2.80
N SER A 176 -25.93 11.91 -2.58
CA SER A 176 -26.15 13.05 -3.48
C SER A 176 -25.21 13.06 -4.69
N ASN A 177 -24.07 12.37 -4.59
CA ASN A 177 -23.05 12.25 -5.63
C ASN A 177 -22.68 10.76 -5.79
N PRO A 178 -23.47 9.97 -6.53
CA PRO A 178 -23.26 8.52 -6.66
C PRO A 178 -21.88 8.15 -7.24
N ASP A 179 -21.23 9.06 -7.94
CA ASP A 179 -19.88 8.94 -8.49
C ASP A 179 -18.76 9.34 -7.51
N LEU A 180 -19.08 9.71 -6.26
CA LEU A 180 -18.08 9.87 -5.19
C LEU A 180 -17.40 8.53 -4.94
N LYS A 181 -16.10 8.46 -5.22
CA LYS A 181 -15.30 7.24 -5.10
C LYS A 181 -14.21 7.33 -4.03
N SER A 182 -13.81 8.53 -3.63
CA SER A 182 -12.60 8.72 -2.83
C SER A 182 -12.77 9.81 -1.77
N VAL A 183 -12.12 9.65 -0.63
CA VAL A 183 -12.06 10.61 0.48
C VAL A 183 -10.59 10.85 0.80
N PHE A 184 -10.13 12.08 0.56
CA PHE A 184 -8.83 12.56 1.02
C PHE A 184 -8.99 13.31 2.33
N ILE A 185 -8.43 12.74 3.40
CA ILE A 185 -8.44 13.33 4.74
C ILE A 185 -7.16 14.16 4.92
N LEU A 186 -7.31 15.46 5.14
CA LEU A 186 -6.19 16.40 5.25
C LEU A 186 -6.19 17.12 6.61
N GLY A 187 -5.13 16.91 7.40
CA GLY A 187 -4.99 17.41 8.76
C GLY A 187 -5.64 16.51 9.82
N HIS A 188 -5.65 17.00 11.05
CA HIS A 188 -6.15 16.26 12.21
C HIS A 188 -7.69 16.20 12.33
N VAL A 189 -8.33 15.63 11.31
CA VAL A 189 -9.75 15.25 11.39
C VAL A 189 -9.88 14.06 12.35
N LYS A 190 -10.88 14.10 13.23
CA LYS A 190 -11.07 13.11 14.32
C LYS A 190 -10.88 11.67 13.84
N VAL A 191 -10.07 10.91 14.59
CA VAL A 191 -9.68 9.54 14.23
C VAL A 191 -10.66 8.54 14.85
N PRO A 192 -11.40 7.75 14.04
CA PRO A 192 -12.19 6.63 14.55
C PRO A 192 -11.27 5.50 15.00
N TYR A 193 -11.69 4.79 16.05
CA TYR A 193 -11.00 3.61 16.59
C TYR A 193 -11.95 2.42 16.58
N SER A 194 -11.42 1.22 16.33
CA SER A 194 -12.24 0.01 16.32
C SER A 194 -11.46 -1.27 16.63
N GLY A 195 -12.19 -2.22 17.20
CA GLY A 195 -11.79 -3.61 17.32
C GLY A 195 -11.23 -3.98 18.68
N ASP A 196 -10.88 -5.25 18.75
CA ASP A 196 -10.16 -5.89 19.84
C ASP A 196 -9.09 -6.79 19.20
N ILE A 197 -8.04 -6.14 18.67
CA ILE A 197 -7.04 -6.74 17.78
C ILE A 197 -5.62 -6.35 18.20
N ALA A 198 -4.66 -7.20 17.85
CA ALA A 198 -3.23 -6.90 17.87
C ALA A 198 -2.60 -7.41 16.56
N PRO A 199 -2.78 -6.71 15.43
CA PRO A 199 -2.26 -7.15 14.14
C PRO A 199 -0.73 -7.27 14.10
N ASP A 200 -0.02 -6.59 15.00
CA ASP A 200 1.43 -6.71 15.18
C ASP A 200 1.85 -7.86 16.12
N GLY A 201 0.91 -8.49 16.82
CA GLY A 201 1.10 -9.69 17.64
C GLY A 201 1.47 -9.44 19.11
N HIS A 202 1.41 -8.20 19.61
CA HIS A 202 1.75 -7.89 21.01
C HIS A 202 0.55 -7.92 21.94
N THR A 203 0.68 -8.64 23.07
CA THR A 203 -0.43 -8.81 24.03
C THR A 203 -0.81 -7.53 24.76
N ASP A 204 0.14 -6.60 24.95
CA ASP A 204 -0.11 -5.27 25.52
C ASP A 204 -0.70 -4.28 24.50
N HIS A 205 -0.93 -4.73 23.26
CA HIS A 205 -1.46 -3.94 22.16
C HIS A 205 -2.79 -4.47 21.62
N VAL A 206 -3.38 -5.47 22.31
CA VAL A 206 -4.73 -5.99 22.03
C VAL A 206 -5.74 -4.93 22.43
N GLY A 207 -6.56 -4.51 21.46
CA GLY A 207 -7.63 -3.54 21.67
C GLY A 207 -8.04 -2.82 20.39
N ALA A 208 -8.59 -1.62 20.51
CA ALA A 208 -8.99 -0.79 19.39
C ALA A 208 -7.78 -0.15 18.70
N TRP A 209 -7.81 -0.11 17.37
CA TRP A 209 -6.79 0.56 16.54
C TRP A 209 -7.44 1.65 15.68
N PRO A 210 -6.66 2.65 15.20
CA PRO A 210 -7.16 3.66 14.28
C PRO A 210 -7.77 3.02 13.02
N CYS A 211 -8.98 3.46 12.64
CA CYS A 211 -9.84 2.79 11.67
C CYS A 211 -10.40 3.77 10.62
N ASP A 212 -9.52 4.38 9.81
CA ASP A 212 -9.98 5.32 8.76
C ASP A 212 -10.94 4.67 7.75
N SER A 213 -10.93 3.33 7.61
CA SER A 213 -11.93 2.60 6.82
C SER A 213 -13.37 2.86 7.27
N TYR A 214 -13.59 3.23 8.54
CA TYR A 214 -14.91 3.66 9.03
C TYR A 214 -15.50 4.81 8.20
N TYR A 215 -14.67 5.75 7.72
CA TYR A 215 -15.15 6.85 6.89
C TYR A 215 -15.46 6.44 5.44
N GLY A 216 -14.96 5.29 4.99
CA GLY A 216 -15.19 4.78 3.63
C GLY A 216 -16.21 3.64 3.53
N GLU A 217 -16.48 2.93 4.62
CA GLU A 217 -17.49 1.88 4.72
C GLU A 217 -18.80 2.52 5.14
N LEU A 218 -19.85 2.46 4.31
CA LEU A 218 -21.09 3.25 4.51
C LEU A 218 -22.34 2.38 4.71
N ASP A 219 -22.23 1.07 4.53
CA ASP A 219 -23.36 0.14 4.54
C ASP A 219 -23.47 -0.67 5.84
N GLY A 220 -22.35 -0.86 6.52
CA GLY A 220 -22.20 -1.76 7.65
C GLY A 220 -22.55 -1.12 8.99
N THR A 221 -22.97 -1.99 9.90
CA THR A 221 -23.27 -1.63 11.29
C THR A 221 -21.99 -1.62 12.12
N TRP A 222 -21.74 -0.49 12.78
CA TRP A 222 -20.67 -0.34 13.75
C TRP A 222 -21.29 -0.11 15.12
N THR A 223 -20.86 -0.89 16.10
CA THR A 223 -21.41 -0.88 17.46
C THR A 223 -20.33 -0.50 18.46
N ASP A 224 -20.73 -0.02 19.64
CA ASP A 224 -19.86 0.33 20.77
C ASP A 224 -20.57 -0.18 22.04
N VAL A 225 -20.74 -1.51 22.12
CA VAL A 225 -21.60 -2.12 23.15
C VAL A 225 -21.08 -3.45 23.71
N ILE A 226 -20.10 -4.10 23.08
CA ILE A 226 -19.69 -5.47 23.47
C ILE A 226 -18.24 -5.64 23.90
N VAL A 227 -17.29 -4.90 23.32
CA VAL A 227 -15.87 -5.04 23.69
C VAL A 227 -15.67 -4.39 25.05
N ASP A 228 -15.06 -5.14 25.98
CA ASP A 228 -14.70 -4.69 27.33
C ASP A 228 -13.27 -5.14 27.64
N ASP A 229 -12.30 -4.53 26.94
CA ASP A 229 -10.86 -4.78 27.11
C ASP A 229 -10.11 -3.51 27.53
N VAL A 230 -9.52 -3.57 28.72
CA VAL A 230 -8.67 -2.52 29.30
C VAL A 230 -7.20 -2.94 29.45
N SER A 231 -6.82 -4.07 28.88
CA SER A 231 -5.50 -4.70 28.99
C SER A 231 -4.41 -3.96 28.20
N ALA A 232 -4.78 -3.25 27.12
CA ALA A 232 -3.86 -2.49 26.31
C ALA A 232 -3.05 -1.46 27.13
N GLY A 233 -1.76 -1.32 26.82
CA GLY A 233 -0.86 -0.40 27.51
C GLY A 233 -1.24 1.08 27.31
N ARG A 234 -1.76 1.44 26.14
CA ARG A 234 -2.22 2.80 25.80
C ARG A 234 -3.71 2.95 26.02
N ALA A 235 -4.12 4.07 26.61
CA ALA A 235 -5.52 4.42 26.79
C ALA A 235 -6.31 4.52 25.46
N ALA A 236 -5.63 4.89 24.36
CA ALA A 236 -6.23 4.95 23.03
C ALA A 236 -6.68 3.56 22.55
N ASN A 237 -5.98 2.48 22.93
CA ASN A 237 -6.27 1.13 22.49
C ASN A 237 -7.25 0.39 23.39
N LYS A 238 -7.47 0.81 24.64
CA LYS A 238 -8.53 0.24 25.48
C LYS A 238 -9.89 0.43 24.81
N ASN A 239 -10.78 -0.54 24.87
CA ASN A 239 -12.09 -0.48 24.23
C ASN A 239 -13.12 -1.02 25.21
N ILE A 240 -14.04 -0.15 25.65
CA ILE A 240 -15.08 -0.50 26.61
C ILE A 240 -16.43 0.03 26.13
N PRO A 241 -17.56 -0.55 26.54
CA PRO A 241 -18.85 -0.14 26.01
C PRO A 241 -19.17 1.35 26.28
N GLY A 242 -19.49 2.09 25.23
CA GLY A 242 -19.88 3.50 25.28
C GLY A 242 -18.72 4.49 25.31
N ASP A 243 -17.49 4.07 25.03
CA ASP A 243 -16.31 4.96 25.02
C ASP A 243 -16.10 5.71 23.69
N GLY A 244 -16.93 5.44 22.68
CA GLY A 244 -16.90 6.03 21.36
C GLY A 244 -15.99 5.29 20.36
N LYS A 245 -15.47 4.11 20.72
CA LYS A 245 -14.69 3.22 19.85
C LYS A 245 -15.54 2.01 19.48
N PHE A 246 -15.34 1.50 18.28
CA PHE A 246 -16.22 0.48 17.75
C PHE A 246 -15.76 -0.94 18.10
N ASP A 247 -16.68 -1.89 18.14
CA ASP A 247 -16.43 -3.28 18.53
C ASP A 247 -15.74 -4.09 17.42
N GLN A 248 -15.86 -3.65 16.16
CA GLN A 248 -15.53 -4.46 14.99
C GLN A 248 -14.00 -4.62 14.79
N SER A 249 -13.51 -5.85 14.86
CA SER A 249 -12.11 -6.22 14.54
C SER A 249 -11.85 -6.42 13.04
N SER A 250 -12.92 -6.51 12.26
CA SER A 250 -12.90 -6.64 10.80
C SER A 250 -14.06 -5.85 10.20
N LEU A 251 -13.92 -5.47 8.93
CA LEU A 251 -14.93 -4.69 8.22
C LEU A 251 -16.30 -5.39 8.23
N PRO A 252 -17.38 -4.69 8.67
CA PRO A 252 -18.73 -5.24 8.67
C PRO A 252 -19.28 -5.49 7.25
N SER A 253 -18.81 -4.73 6.26
CA SER A 253 -19.09 -4.87 4.82
C SER A 253 -17.91 -4.34 4.01
N ASP A 254 -17.95 -4.46 2.68
CA ASP A 254 -16.92 -3.86 1.83
C ASP A 254 -16.91 -2.33 1.99
N VAL A 255 -15.72 -1.75 2.06
CA VAL A 255 -15.53 -0.29 2.00
C VAL A 255 -15.98 0.20 0.63
N ASP A 256 -16.82 1.23 0.60
CA ASP A 256 -17.37 1.86 -0.60
C ASP A 256 -16.39 2.84 -1.24
N LEU A 257 -15.76 3.67 -0.39
CA LEU A 257 -14.90 4.77 -0.79
C LEU A 257 -13.43 4.45 -0.57
N GLU A 258 -12.59 4.89 -1.50
CA GLU A 258 -11.15 4.93 -1.32
C GLU A 258 -10.83 5.95 -0.21
N VAL A 259 -9.99 5.61 0.76
CA VAL A 259 -9.65 6.51 1.88
C VAL A 259 -8.14 6.63 1.99
N GLY A 260 -7.65 7.87 2.09
CA GLY A 260 -6.26 8.16 2.40
C GLY A 260 -6.16 9.38 3.31
N ARG A 261 -5.18 9.38 4.23
CA ARG A 261 -5.00 10.44 5.23
C ARG A 261 -3.59 11.04 5.19
N VAL A 262 -3.51 12.35 5.30
CA VAL A 262 -2.26 13.07 5.60
C VAL A 262 -2.47 13.90 6.85
N ASP A 263 -1.82 13.51 7.93
CA ASP A 263 -1.96 14.09 9.27
C ASP A 263 -0.59 14.13 9.96
N PHE A 264 -0.13 15.32 10.36
CA PHE A 264 1.14 15.50 11.09
C PHE A 264 0.94 16.01 12.51
N PHE A 265 -0.24 15.77 13.10
CA PHE A 265 -0.51 16.08 14.49
C PHE A 265 0.46 15.36 15.43
N ASN A 266 0.95 16.07 16.44
CA ASN A 266 1.82 15.54 17.50
C ASN A 266 3.08 14.83 16.97
N MET A 267 3.87 15.53 16.15
CA MET A 267 5.14 15.06 15.59
C MET A 267 6.36 15.85 16.14
N PRO A 268 6.59 15.88 17.47
CA PRO A 268 7.61 16.75 18.09
C PRO A 268 9.07 16.46 17.70
N ALA A 269 9.37 15.34 17.03
CA ALA A 269 10.68 15.09 16.44
C ALA A 269 11.00 16.03 15.26
N PHE A 270 9.98 16.61 14.64
CA PHE A 270 10.13 17.59 13.57
C PHE A 270 10.15 19.01 14.14
N SER A 271 11.10 19.83 13.68
CA SER A 271 11.17 21.25 14.07
C SER A 271 10.06 22.11 13.46
N LYS A 272 9.45 21.64 12.36
CA LYS A 272 8.31 22.26 11.69
C LYS A 272 7.01 21.97 12.42
N SER A 273 6.12 22.95 12.48
CA SER A 273 4.74 22.75 12.91
C SER A 273 3.96 21.84 11.94
N GLU A 274 2.83 21.29 12.40
CA GLU A 274 1.92 20.50 11.55
C GLU A 274 1.54 21.25 10.26
N ILE A 275 1.19 22.53 10.36
CA ILE A 275 0.83 23.36 9.19
C ILE A 275 1.99 23.47 8.19
N GLU A 276 3.24 23.59 8.65
CA GLU A 276 4.41 23.65 7.77
C GLU A 276 4.75 22.30 7.14
N LEU A 277 4.52 21.20 7.86
CA LEU A 277 4.67 19.84 7.33
C LEU A 277 3.60 19.55 6.26
N LEU A 278 2.34 19.88 6.53
CA LEU A 278 1.25 19.78 5.56
C LEU A 278 1.48 20.64 4.31
N ARG A 279 1.94 21.89 4.49
CA ARG A 279 2.38 22.74 3.35
C ARG A 279 3.48 22.06 2.54
N SER A 280 4.50 21.53 3.22
CA SER A 280 5.62 20.83 2.57
C SER A 280 5.13 19.60 1.80
N TYR A 281 4.16 18.86 2.35
CA TYR A 281 3.53 17.71 1.71
C TYR A 281 2.74 18.11 0.46
N LEU A 282 1.85 19.10 0.54
CA LEU A 282 1.04 19.54 -0.61
C LEU A 282 1.92 20.09 -1.74
N ASN A 283 2.96 20.87 -1.42
CA ASN A 283 3.95 21.31 -2.42
C ASN A 283 4.73 20.14 -3.01
N LYS A 284 5.06 19.11 -2.23
CA LYS A 284 5.68 17.88 -2.73
C LYS A 284 4.74 17.10 -3.65
N ASN A 285 3.46 17.03 -3.30
CA ASN A 285 2.40 16.38 -4.06
C ASN A 285 2.23 17.08 -5.42
N HIS A 286 2.10 18.40 -5.45
CA HIS A 286 2.07 19.21 -6.67
C HIS A 286 3.30 18.97 -7.57
N ARG A 287 4.51 18.99 -6.99
CA ARG A 287 5.75 18.75 -7.74
C ARG A 287 5.82 17.35 -8.36
N TRP A 288 5.22 16.35 -7.73
CA TRP A 288 5.10 15.02 -8.33
C TRP A 288 4.13 15.03 -9.51
N ARG A 289 2.93 15.57 -9.33
CA ARG A 289 1.89 15.62 -10.37
C ARG A 289 2.32 16.40 -11.61
N THR A 290 3.12 17.44 -11.41
CA THR A 290 3.66 18.29 -12.49
C THR A 290 5.00 17.80 -13.07
N GLY A 291 5.49 16.63 -12.65
CA GLY A 291 6.74 16.06 -13.17
C GLY A 291 8.03 16.75 -12.72
N GLN A 292 7.96 17.65 -11.73
CA GLN A 292 9.13 18.29 -11.13
C GLN A 292 9.91 17.34 -10.20
N ILE A 293 9.25 16.32 -9.64
CA ILE A 293 9.89 15.17 -9.01
C ILE A 293 9.89 14.02 -10.00
N ASN A 294 11.08 13.62 -10.45
CA ASN A 294 11.27 12.46 -11.33
C ASN A 294 11.94 11.32 -10.57
N ALA A 295 11.21 10.22 -10.40
CA ALA A 295 11.70 9.03 -9.73
C ALA A 295 12.14 7.95 -10.73
N VAL A 296 13.25 7.27 -10.45
CA VAL A 296 13.68 6.13 -11.28
C VAL A 296 12.69 4.98 -11.09
N ARG A 297 12.18 4.44 -12.21
CA ARG A 297 11.22 3.33 -12.25
C ARG A 297 11.85 2.01 -11.81
N ARG A 298 12.07 1.89 -10.50
CA ARG A 298 12.61 0.71 -9.81
C ARG A 298 12.07 0.64 -8.39
N GLY A 299 12.09 -0.57 -7.85
CA GLY A 299 11.73 -0.87 -6.47
C GLY A 299 12.95 -1.22 -5.62
N ILE A 300 12.89 -0.93 -4.32
CA ILE A 300 13.79 -1.52 -3.32
C ILE A 300 12.98 -2.26 -2.26
N VAL A 301 13.45 -3.43 -1.87
CA VAL A 301 12.85 -4.23 -0.79
C VAL A 301 13.93 -4.54 0.25
N LEU A 302 13.62 -4.29 1.51
CA LEU A 302 14.33 -4.87 2.63
C LEU A 302 13.32 -5.52 3.56
N ASP A 303 13.45 -6.84 3.75
CA ASP A 303 12.67 -7.59 4.72
C ASP A 303 13.61 -8.20 5.75
N ASN A 304 13.73 -7.58 6.92
CA ASN A 304 14.55 -8.10 8.01
C ASN A 304 13.85 -9.26 8.74
N PHE A 305 12.62 -9.60 8.34
CA PHE A 305 11.95 -10.80 8.77
C PHE A 305 12.11 -11.89 7.71
N ASN A 306 12.64 -13.04 8.09
CA ASN A 306 12.81 -14.16 7.17
C ASN A 306 12.18 -15.42 7.75
N PHE A 307 10.88 -15.35 8.00
CA PHE A 307 10.08 -16.44 8.55
C PHE A 307 9.20 -17.06 7.46
N ALA A 308 9.11 -18.39 7.48
CA ALA A 308 8.17 -19.12 6.65
C ALA A 308 6.72 -18.77 7.03
N GLY A 309 5.81 -18.77 6.06
CA GLY A 309 4.36 -18.65 6.27
C GLY A 309 3.75 -17.29 5.96
N GLU A 310 4.35 -16.19 6.41
CA GLU A 310 3.80 -14.84 6.17
C GLU A 310 4.53 -14.06 5.07
N ALA A 311 5.86 -14.08 5.10
CA ALA A 311 6.69 -13.47 4.06
C ALA A 311 6.28 -12.01 3.75
N PHE A 312 6.48 -11.11 4.72
CA PHE A 312 5.93 -9.75 4.73
C PHE A 312 6.36 -8.91 3.51
N GLY A 313 7.59 -9.09 3.04
CA GLY A 313 8.16 -8.45 1.86
C GLY A 313 7.48 -8.80 0.53
N GLN A 314 6.52 -9.71 0.52
CA GLN A 314 5.76 -10.08 -0.68
C GLN A 314 5.02 -8.91 -1.32
N SER A 315 4.52 -7.94 -0.55
CA SER A 315 3.91 -6.72 -1.13
C SER A 315 4.92 -5.98 -2.00
N GLY A 316 6.16 -5.85 -1.55
CA GLY A 316 7.23 -5.25 -2.34
C GLY A 316 7.60 -6.10 -3.55
N MET A 317 7.91 -7.37 -3.32
CA MET A 317 8.37 -8.28 -4.38
C MET A 317 7.37 -8.42 -5.53
N LYS A 318 6.09 -8.72 -5.24
CA LYS A 318 5.07 -8.97 -6.27
C LYS A 318 4.73 -7.71 -7.06
N ASN A 319 4.49 -6.61 -6.36
CA ASN A 319 4.07 -5.37 -7.02
C ASN A 319 5.23 -4.74 -7.80
N PHE A 320 6.44 -4.68 -7.22
CA PHE A 320 7.53 -3.93 -7.86
C PHE A 320 8.05 -4.67 -9.10
N SER A 321 8.05 -6.01 -9.10
CA SER A 321 8.38 -6.77 -10.31
C SER A 321 7.34 -6.57 -11.41
N ALA A 322 6.04 -6.53 -11.04
CA ALA A 322 4.95 -6.27 -11.97
C ALA A 322 5.06 -4.87 -12.63
N PHE A 323 5.56 -3.89 -11.90
CA PHE A 323 5.72 -2.52 -12.40
C PHE A 323 6.96 -2.32 -13.27
N PHE A 324 8.10 -2.87 -12.84
CA PHE A 324 9.41 -2.48 -13.36
C PHE A 324 10.19 -3.62 -14.00
N GLY A 325 9.66 -4.84 -13.93
CA GLY A 325 10.40 -6.06 -14.20
C GLY A 325 11.34 -6.42 -13.03
N PRO A 326 11.62 -7.72 -12.84
CA PRO A 326 12.42 -8.21 -11.71
C PRO A 326 13.85 -7.68 -11.68
N SER A 327 14.43 -7.32 -12.83
CA SER A 327 15.79 -6.74 -12.91
C SER A 327 15.89 -5.33 -12.30
N ASN A 328 14.75 -4.63 -12.16
CA ASN A 328 14.67 -3.31 -11.56
C ASN A 328 14.10 -3.36 -10.13
N VAL A 329 14.21 -4.51 -9.45
CA VAL A 329 13.86 -4.66 -8.03
C VAL A 329 15.11 -5.05 -7.27
N GLU A 330 15.58 -4.14 -6.42
CA GLU A 330 16.77 -4.34 -5.59
C GLU A 330 16.38 -4.91 -4.23
N TYR A 331 17.10 -5.92 -3.75
CA TYR A 331 17.10 -6.27 -2.33
C TYR A 331 18.31 -5.63 -1.67
N GLY A 332 18.12 -4.67 -0.77
CA GLY A 332 19.24 -3.85 -0.30
C GLY A 332 18.97 -3.09 0.98
N ASN A 333 20.02 -2.45 1.51
CA ASN A 333 19.93 -1.63 2.72
C ASN A 333 19.00 -0.44 2.48
N TYR A 334 17.89 -0.38 3.21
CA TYR A 334 16.78 0.53 2.95
C TYR A 334 17.21 2.01 2.98
N ARG A 335 17.57 2.54 4.15
CA ARG A 335 17.91 3.95 4.32
C ARG A 335 19.12 4.38 3.50
N ASP A 336 20.20 3.59 3.54
CA ASP A 336 21.44 3.89 2.81
C ASP A 336 21.22 4.03 1.30
N SER A 337 20.34 3.19 0.74
CA SER A 337 19.99 3.26 -0.67
C SER A 337 19.13 4.48 -0.95
N LEU A 338 18.07 4.72 -0.17
CA LEU A 338 17.17 5.86 -0.37
C LEU A 338 17.84 7.23 -0.17
N LEU A 339 18.92 7.31 0.59
CA LEU A 339 19.73 8.53 0.69
C LEU A 339 20.54 8.82 -0.59
N LYS A 340 20.93 7.79 -1.34
CA LYS A 340 21.89 7.91 -2.46
C LYS A 340 21.26 7.73 -3.85
N LYS A 341 20.12 7.08 -3.91
CA LYS A 341 19.51 6.57 -5.14
C LYS A 341 18.01 6.85 -5.10
N SER A 342 17.46 7.28 -6.23
CA SER A 342 16.02 7.46 -6.42
C SER A 342 15.31 6.12 -6.71
N TYR A 343 14.13 5.92 -6.13
CA TYR A 343 13.22 4.80 -6.35
C TYR A 343 11.79 5.32 -6.49
N LEU A 344 10.97 4.62 -7.28
CA LEU A 344 9.55 4.92 -7.37
C LEU A 344 8.78 4.24 -6.24
N TRP A 345 9.20 3.04 -5.86
CA TRP A 345 8.64 2.29 -4.75
C TRP A 345 9.70 1.78 -3.79
N SER A 346 9.36 1.73 -2.52
CA SER A 346 10.20 1.09 -1.49
C SER A 346 9.37 0.26 -0.51
N PHE A 347 9.94 -0.84 -0.05
CA PHE A 347 9.41 -1.67 1.03
C PHE A 347 10.49 -1.86 2.09
N GLY A 348 10.14 -1.61 3.36
CA GLY A 348 11.04 -1.82 4.49
C GLY A 348 10.33 -2.49 5.66
N ALA A 349 10.81 -3.65 6.08
CA ALA A 349 10.29 -4.36 7.25
C ALA A 349 11.40 -4.68 8.26
N GLY A 350 11.11 -4.46 9.55
CA GLY A 350 11.99 -4.83 10.65
C GLY A 350 11.32 -4.71 12.01
N GLY A 351 11.96 -5.24 13.06
CA GLY A 351 11.45 -5.14 14.43
C GLY A 351 11.17 -3.68 14.80
N GLY A 352 9.95 -3.37 15.22
CA GLY A 352 9.44 -2.01 15.29
C GLY A 352 9.18 -1.49 16.71
N TRP A 353 8.91 -0.20 16.77
CA TRP A 353 8.30 0.53 17.87
C TRP A 353 7.57 1.74 17.26
N TYR A 354 6.83 2.54 18.04
CA TYR A 354 6.04 3.65 17.50
C TYR A 354 6.83 4.63 16.61
N GLU A 355 8.12 4.82 16.87
CA GLU A 355 8.97 5.82 16.20
C GLU A 355 10.06 5.19 15.29
N GLY A 356 9.97 3.92 14.93
CA GLY A 356 10.95 3.34 14.01
C GLY A 356 10.88 1.84 13.80
N ALA A 357 11.77 1.37 12.93
CA ALA A 357 11.97 -0.05 12.67
C ALA A 357 13.46 -0.36 12.47
N GLY A 358 13.93 -1.41 13.15
CA GLY A 358 15.31 -1.88 13.12
C GLY A 358 15.76 -2.23 11.70
N GLY A 359 16.93 -1.70 11.31
CA GLY A 359 17.49 -1.87 9.96
C GLY A 359 16.76 -1.10 8.85
N ILE A 360 15.71 -0.35 9.18
CA ILE A 360 14.95 0.46 8.21
C ILE A 360 15.24 1.94 8.43
N SER A 361 14.64 2.58 9.44
CA SER A 361 14.88 3.98 9.83
C SER A 361 14.14 4.31 11.14
N THR A 362 14.18 5.57 11.56
CA THR A 362 13.44 6.12 12.71
C THR A 362 12.77 7.44 12.33
N THR A 363 11.79 7.88 13.12
CA THR A 363 11.14 9.18 12.95
C THR A 363 12.15 10.34 13.03
N GLN A 364 13.15 10.26 13.91
CA GLN A 364 14.21 11.28 14.01
C GLN A 364 15.02 11.37 12.71
N ASN A 365 15.33 10.23 12.09
CA ASN A 365 15.99 10.21 10.80
C ASN A 365 15.07 10.78 9.71
N MET A 366 13.78 10.43 9.69
CA MET A 366 12.81 11.00 8.74
C MET A 366 12.70 12.53 8.83
N ALA A 367 12.95 13.11 10.01
CA ALA A 367 12.92 14.55 10.24
C ALA A 367 14.09 15.31 9.63
N VAL A 368 15.23 14.65 9.39
CA VAL A 368 16.45 15.28 8.87
C VAL A 368 16.88 14.75 7.51
N ASP A 369 16.48 13.52 7.16
CA ASP A 369 16.81 12.88 5.90
C ASP A 369 15.89 13.35 4.77
N SER A 370 16.46 13.38 3.56
CA SER A 370 15.72 13.51 2.32
C SER A 370 15.73 12.19 1.56
N LEU A 371 14.91 11.23 2.00
CA LEU A 371 14.81 9.92 1.35
C LEU A 371 14.18 10.02 -0.05
N GLN A 372 14.81 9.37 -1.03
CA GLN A 372 14.42 9.42 -2.44
C GLN A 372 13.55 8.20 -2.83
N SER A 373 12.33 8.15 -2.28
CA SER A 373 11.25 7.24 -2.70
C SER A 373 9.96 8.03 -2.87
N VAL A 374 9.00 7.56 -3.68
CA VAL A 374 7.69 8.24 -3.85
C VAL A 374 6.61 7.49 -3.09
N PHE A 375 6.46 6.20 -3.37
CA PHE A 375 5.48 5.34 -2.70
C PHE A 375 6.21 4.35 -1.79
N THR A 376 5.69 4.15 -0.58
CA THR A 376 6.36 3.32 0.42
C THR A 376 5.42 2.34 1.09
N PHE A 377 5.96 1.18 1.45
CA PHE A 377 5.40 0.27 2.42
C PHE A 377 6.39 0.08 3.57
N LEU A 378 5.90 0.20 4.80
CA LEU A 378 6.68 -0.10 6.00
C LEU A 378 5.98 -1.18 6.81
N PHE A 379 6.75 -1.99 7.54
CA PHE A 379 6.20 -3.02 8.42
C PHE A 379 7.06 -3.26 9.65
N GLY A 380 6.41 -3.49 10.77
CA GLY A 380 7.06 -3.69 12.07
C GLY A 380 6.11 -3.37 13.22
N SER A 381 6.53 -3.72 14.42
CA SER A 381 5.72 -3.60 15.64
C SER A 381 5.28 -2.16 15.94
N TYR A 382 4.11 -2.02 16.56
CA TYR A 382 3.53 -0.80 17.14
C TYR A 382 3.19 0.33 16.17
N PHE A 383 4.04 0.72 15.22
CA PHE A 383 3.81 1.92 14.41
C PHE A 383 2.69 1.78 13.35
N GLY A 384 2.16 0.57 13.14
CA GLY A 384 0.92 0.38 12.39
C GLY A 384 -0.28 1.05 13.08
N ASP A 385 -0.23 1.21 14.42
CA ASP A 385 -1.11 2.09 15.17
C ASP A 385 -0.61 3.53 14.98
N TRP A 386 -1.01 4.07 13.83
CA TRP A 386 -0.42 5.27 13.26
C TRP A 386 -0.78 6.56 14.03
N ASP A 387 -1.85 6.53 14.83
CA ASP A 387 -2.32 7.67 15.64
C ASP A 387 -1.61 7.67 17.00
N SER A 388 -0.28 7.78 16.95
CA SER A 388 0.61 7.90 18.10
C SER A 388 1.58 9.06 17.91
N PRO A 389 2.13 9.65 18.98
CA PRO A 389 3.14 10.70 18.87
C PRO A 389 4.33 10.23 18.04
N ASN A 390 4.88 11.10 17.18
CA ASN A 390 6.05 10.80 16.33
C ASN A 390 5.92 9.51 15.51
N ASN A 391 4.70 9.10 15.18
CA ASN A 391 4.49 7.80 14.57
C ASN A 391 5.29 7.64 13.27
N PHE A 392 6.03 6.54 13.15
CA PHE A 392 6.94 6.28 12.05
C PHE A 392 6.24 6.16 10.69
N LEU A 393 5.01 5.64 10.66
CA LEU A 393 4.23 5.51 9.43
C LEU A 393 3.90 6.89 8.85
N ARG A 394 3.47 7.83 9.71
CA ARG A 394 3.17 9.22 9.35
C ARG A 394 4.44 10.03 9.05
N ALA A 395 5.50 9.81 9.84
CA ALA A 395 6.79 10.49 9.66
C ALA A 395 7.36 10.32 8.25
N ALA A 396 7.15 9.15 7.62
CA ALA A 396 7.60 8.88 6.26
C ALA A 396 7.10 9.94 5.26
N LEU A 397 5.84 10.40 5.38
CA LEU A 397 5.26 11.42 4.49
C LEU A 397 5.94 12.79 4.61
N ALA A 398 6.66 13.06 5.70
CA ALA A 398 7.40 14.29 5.89
C ALA A 398 8.84 14.24 5.34
N SER A 399 9.35 13.06 4.98
CA SER A 399 10.73 12.88 4.49
C SER A 399 10.83 12.97 2.97
N GLY A 400 11.90 13.61 2.49
CA GLY A 400 12.35 13.64 1.09
C GLY A 400 11.20 13.73 0.07
N THR A 401 11.10 12.73 -0.80
CA THR A 401 10.10 12.67 -1.88
C THR A 401 8.89 11.77 -1.59
N ILE A 402 8.78 11.20 -0.39
CA ILE A 402 7.75 10.18 -0.08
C ILE A 402 6.36 10.84 0.00
N LEU A 403 5.41 10.33 -0.77
CA LEU A 403 4.04 10.83 -0.87
C LEU A 403 2.98 9.89 -0.31
N SER A 404 3.29 8.60 -0.20
CA SER A 404 2.40 7.64 0.45
C SER A 404 3.19 6.66 1.32
N ASN A 405 2.49 6.12 2.31
CA ASN A 405 2.95 5.01 3.11
C ASN A 405 1.76 4.13 3.52
N ALA A 406 1.99 2.83 3.70
CA ALA A 406 1.02 1.97 4.36
C ALA A 406 1.73 0.88 5.16
N TRP A 407 1.10 0.47 6.26
CA TRP A 407 1.57 -0.67 7.03
C TRP A 407 1.22 -1.95 6.26
N SER A 408 2.22 -2.61 5.69
CA SER A 408 2.02 -3.63 4.68
C SER A 408 2.83 -4.89 4.97
N GLY A 409 2.15 -6.01 5.01
CA GLY A 409 2.67 -7.29 5.48
C GLY A 409 1.55 -8.07 6.17
N ARG A 410 0.66 -7.33 6.85
CA ARG A 410 -0.60 -7.82 7.41
C ARG A 410 -1.68 -6.74 7.21
N PRO A 411 -2.51 -6.78 6.16
CA PRO A 411 -2.43 -7.68 5.02
C PRO A 411 -1.36 -7.28 4.01
N LEU A 412 -1.24 -8.10 2.97
CA LEU A 412 -0.52 -7.80 1.75
C LEU A 412 -1.35 -6.86 0.88
N TRP A 413 -0.69 -5.88 0.28
CA TRP A 413 -1.34 -4.85 -0.54
C TRP A 413 -1.25 -5.20 -2.03
N SER A 414 -2.37 -5.07 -2.74
CA SER A 414 -2.50 -5.33 -4.18
C SER A 414 -2.49 -4.02 -4.96
N MET A 415 -1.37 -3.70 -5.60
CA MET A 415 -1.12 -2.40 -6.22
C MET A 415 -1.07 -2.43 -7.75
N HIS A 416 -1.26 -3.61 -8.36
CA HIS A 416 -1.02 -3.87 -9.78
C HIS A 416 -1.83 -2.97 -10.73
N TYR A 417 -2.96 -2.41 -10.32
CA TYR A 417 -3.72 -1.45 -11.14
C TYR A 417 -3.01 -0.11 -11.35
N MET A 418 -2.17 0.34 -10.40
CA MET A 418 -1.40 1.58 -10.56
C MET A 418 -0.47 1.54 -11.78
N ALA A 419 -0.08 0.34 -12.24
CA ALA A 419 0.74 0.16 -13.44
C ALA A 419 0.10 0.74 -14.70
N MET A 420 -1.24 0.82 -14.73
CA MET A 420 -2.03 1.33 -15.85
C MET A 420 -2.75 2.64 -15.52
N GLY A 421 -2.26 3.40 -14.53
CA GLY A 421 -2.74 4.76 -14.25
C GLY A 421 -3.94 4.87 -13.31
N ASP A 422 -4.31 3.79 -12.63
CA ASP A 422 -5.28 3.86 -11.53
C ASP A 422 -4.67 4.50 -10.26
N PRO A 423 -5.49 5.18 -9.45
CA PRO A 423 -5.03 5.83 -8.23
C PRO A 423 -4.70 4.82 -7.13
N ILE A 424 -3.77 5.19 -6.23
CA ILE A 424 -3.38 4.38 -5.09
C ILE A 424 -4.56 4.04 -4.16
N GLY A 425 -5.54 4.94 -4.05
CA GLY A 425 -6.76 4.77 -3.26
C GLY A 425 -7.57 3.56 -3.72
N LEU A 426 -7.71 3.34 -5.03
CA LEU A 426 -8.38 2.16 -5.59
C LEU A 426 -7.69 0.88 -5.13
N CYS A 427 -6.35 0.85 -5.16
CA CYS A 427 -5.57 -0.29 -4.70
C CYS A 427 -5.64 -0.48 -3.18
N GLY A 428 -5.70 0.59 -2.40
CA GLY A 428 -5.96 0.52 -0.96
C GLY A 428 -7.32 -0.10 -0.65
N LYS A 429 -8.37 0.36 -1.33
CA LYS A 429 -9.73 -0.20 -1.22
C LYS A 429 -9.77 -1.67 -1.66
N LEU A 430 -9.11 -2.00 -2.77
CA LEU A 430 -8.97 -3.39 -3.24
C LEU A 430 -8.33 -4.27 -2.16
N SER A 431 -7.27 -3.77 -1.51
CA SER A 431 -6.49 -4.52 -0.53
C SER A 431 -7.28 -4.76 0.77
N ILE A 432 -7.97 -3.74 1.29
CA ILE A 432 -8.75 -3.89 2.52
C ILE A 432 -10.00 -4.74 2.32
N ASN A 433 -10.70 -4.62 1.18
CA ASN A 433 -11.88 -5.45 0.89
C ASN A 433 -11.52 -6.90 0.54
N ASN A 434 -10.26 -7.17 0.20
CA ASN A 434 -9.84 -8.47 -0.25
C ASN A 434 -9.99 -9.55 0.86
N SER A 435 -10.91 -10.48 0.64
CA SER A 435 -11.06 -11.69 1.46
C SER A 435 -10.31 -12.89 0.87
N SER A 436 -10.38 -13.07 -0.45
CA SER A 436 -9.91 -14.29 -1.12
C SER A 436 -9.53 -14.11 -2.60
N LEU A 437 -9.83 -12.94 -3.20
CA LEU A 437 -9.57 -12.70 -4.63
C LEU A 437 -8.06 -12.64 -4.89
N TYR A 438 -7.32 -11.96 -4.02
CA TYR A 438 -5.87 -11.93 -3.99
C TYR A 438 -5.36 -12.61 -2.73
N GLN A 439 -4.10 -13.03 -2.74
CA GLN A 439 -3.46 -13.49 -1.51
C GLN A 439 -3.32 -12.32 -0.53
N ALA A 440 -4.17 -12.30 0.50
CA ALA A 440 -4.21 -11.24 1.50
C ALA A 440 -3.22 -11.45 2.66
N GLY A 441 -2.98 -12.71 3.06
CA GLY A 441 -2.26 -13.00 4.31
C GLY A 441 -3.10 -12.67 5.55
N PHE A 442 -2.44 -12.58 6.71
CA PHE A 442 -3.09 -12.19 7.97
C PHE A 442 -3.54 -10.72 7.94
N GLY A 443 -4.59 -10.36 8.67
CA GLY A 443 -5.09 -8.97 8.71
C GLY A 443 -5.98 -8.59 7.53
N ALA A 444 -6.34 -9.54 6.66
CA ALA A 444 -7.33 -9.35 5.60
C ALA A 444 -8.63 -8.79 6.18
N ARG A 445 -9.14 -7.70 5.61
CA ARG A 445 -10.34 -6.98 6.08
C ARG A 445 -10.29 -6.48 7.53
N SER A 446 -9.13 -6.47 8.18
CA SER A 446 -9.01 -5.94 9.53
C SER A 446 -9.09 -4.41 9.53
N THR A 447 -9.61 -3.84 10.61
CA THR A 447 -9.93 -2.41 10.74
C THR A 447 -8.72 -1.48 10.82
N HIS A 448 -7.54 -2.00 11.14
CA HIS A 448 -6.30 -1.22 11.24
C HIS A 448 -5.72 -0.77 9.89
N VAL A 449 -6.21 -1.34 8.78
CA VAL A 449 -5.63 -1.10 7.44
C VAL A 449 -5.92 0.32 6.99
N ALA A 450 -4.86 1.12 6.83
CA ALA A 450 -4.98 2.52 6.45
C ALA A 450 -3.90 2.92 5.42
N LEU A 451 -4.30 3.78 4.48
CA LEU A 451 -3.40 4.43 3.53
C LEU A 451 -3.01 5.81 4.08
N MET A 452 -1.73 6.01 4.37
CA MET A 452 -1.19 7.33 4.65
C MET A 452 -0.81 7.96 3.31
N GLY A 453 -1.40 9.10 2.97
CA GLY A 453 -1.19 9.81 1.72
C GLY A 453 -2.49 10.18 1.01
N ASP A 454 -2.35 10.99 -0.02
CA ASP A 454 -3.44 11.35 -0.93
C ASP A 454 -3.88 10.14 -1.77
N PRO A 455 -5.15 9.70 -1.65
CA PRO A 455 -5.64 8.51 -2.34
C PRO A 455 -5.71 8.68 -3.86
N SER A 456 -5.67 9.90 -4.39
CA SER A 456 -5.78 10.15 -5.84
C SER A 456 -4.45 10.02 -6.59
N LEU A 457 -3.33 9.85 -5.89
CA LEU A 457 -2.00 9.75 -6.52
C LEU A 457 -1.90 8.57 -7.49
N ILE A 458 -1.39 8.84 -8.68
CA ILE A 458 -1.05 7.83 -9.69
C ILE A 458 0.47 7.63 -9.80
N MET A 459 0.89 6.45 -10.22
CA MET A 459 2.31 6.07 -10.30
C MET A 459 3.06 6.76 -11.45
N TYR A 460 2.36 7.12 -12.52
CA TYR A 460 2.93 7.75 -13.70
C TYR A 460 2.14 9.03 -14.01
N PRO A 461 2.49 10.16 -13.38
CA PRO A 461 1.85 11.44 -13.69
C PRO A 461 2.06 11.78 -15.16
N ILE A 462 1.02 12.31 -15.79
CA ILE A 462 1.05 12.77 -17.19
C ILE A 462 1.33 14.26 -17.14
N ALA A 463 2.47 14.69 -17.67
CA ALA A 463 2.76 16.11 -17.80
C ALA A 463 1.73 16.76 -18.73
N ALA A 464 1.27 17.96 -18.40
CA ALA A 464 0.47 18.75 -19.32
C ALA A 464 1.25 18.94 -20.64
N PRO A 465 0.58 18.92 -21.81
CA PRO A 465 1.24 19.22 -23.08
C PRO A 465 1.97 20.57 -22.97
N GLU A 466 3.22 20.63 -23.43
CA GLU A 466 3.92 21.91 -23.57
C GLU A 466 3.12 22.77 -24.58
N THR A 467 2.62 23.92 -24.11
CA THR A 467 1.86 24.89 -24.92
C THR A 467 2.75 25.68 -25.86
#